data_AF-A0A2P4QJT9-F1
#
_entry.id   AF-A0A2P4QJT9-F1
#
_cell.length_a   1.000
_cell.length_b   1.000
_cell.length_c   1.000
_cell.angle_alpha   90.00
_cell.angle_beta   90.00
_cell.angle_gamma   90.00
#
_symmetry.space_group_name_H-M   'P 1'
#
loop_
_entity.id
_entity.type
_entity.pdbx_description
1 polymer ?
#
loop_
_entity_poly.entity_id
_entity_poly.type
_entity_poly.pdbx_seq_one_letter_code
_entity_poly.pdbx_strand_id
1 'polypeptide(L)'
;MSELYPGHKVLESYFKEKGHFASYYGFLLLHQNTIVASSLPANNWKELNNCWTNHFLKEAKYYEKDLISIKEKTYEEQSRYTKELENYWKEVNKL
;
A
#
# COMPACT_ATOMS: atom_id res chain seq x y z
N MET A 1 6.18 -17.15 -13.88
CA MET A 1 5.04 -16.51 -13.18
C MET A 1 5.17 -15.01 -13.37
N SER A 2 4.31 -14.42 -14.20
CA SER A 2 4.17 -12.97 -14.27
C SER A 2 3.63 -12.45 -12.93
N GLU A 3 4.05 -11.27 -12.50
CA GLU A 3 3.37 -10.60 -11.39
C GLU A 3 1.91 -10.37 -11.77
N LEU A 4 0.98 -10.64 -10.83
CA LEU A 4 -0.46 -10.41 -11.05
C LEU A 4 -0.76 -8.92 -11.22
N TYR A 5 0.03 -8.07 -10.59
CA TYR A 5 0.04 -6.61 -10.69
C TYR A 5 1.32 -6.07 -10.03
N PRO A 6 1.72 -4.81 -10.29
CA PRO A 6 2.95 -4.24 -9.75
C PRO A 6 2.98 -4.23 -8.22
N GLY A 7 4.06 -4.76 -7.64
CA GLY A 7 4.23 -4.84 -6.19
C GLY A 7 3.57 -6.03 -5.51
N HIS A 8 2.95 -6.97 -6.25
CA HIS A 8 2.31 -8.15 -5.68
C HIS A 8 3.26 -8.97 -4.78
N LYS A 9 4.48 -9.27 -5.25
CA LYS A 9 5.44 -10.09 -4.48
C LYS A 9 5.89 -9.43 -3.17
N VAL A 10 6.01 -8.10 -3.18
CA VAL A 10 6.44 -7.36 -1.98
C VAL A 10 5.31 -7.30 -0.96
N LEU A 11 4.06 -7.15 -1.41
CA LEU A 11 2.88 -7.23 -0.53
C LEU A 11 2.72 -8.63 0.06
N GLU A 12 2.84 -9.68 -0.76
CA GLU A 12 2.82 -11.07 -0.30
C GLU A 12 3.87 -11.32 0.79
N SER A 13 5.11 -10.88 0.56
CA SER A 13 6.20 -11.04 1.53
C SER A 13 5.93 -10.24 2.81
N TYR A 14 5.45 -9.02 2.68
CA TYR A 14 5.12 -8.14 3.81
C TYR A 14 4.02 -8.74 4.69
N PHE A 15 2.95 -9.27 4.10
CA PHE A 15 1.88 -9.92 4.88
C PHE A 15 2.33 -11.24 5.52
N LYS A 16 3.17 -12.03 4.85
CA LYS A 16 3.77 -13.24 5.47
C LYS A 16 4.62 -12.91 6.69
N GLU A 17 5.30 -11.76 6.69
CA GLU A 17 6.12 -11.31 7.81
C GLU A 17 5.30 -10.64 8.93
N LYS A 18 4.40 -9.71 8.57
CA LYS A 18 3.70 -8.86 9.54
C LYS A 18 2.40 -9.46 10.06
N GLY A 19 1.72 -10.27 9.23
CA GLY A 19 0.38 -10.75 9.52
C GLY A 19 -0.56 -9.63 9.96
N HIS A 20 -1.31 -9.86 11.04
CA HIS A 20 -2.27 -8.91 11.60
C HIS A 20 -1.66 -7.57 12.04
N PHE A 21 -0.34 -7.50 12.22
CA PHE A 21 0.35 -6.24 12.53
C PHE A 21 0.59 -5.36 11.29
N ALA A 22 0.29 -5.85 10.09
CA ALA A 22 0.47 -5.12 8.85
C ALA A 22 -0.14 -3.71 8.94
N SER A 23 0.66 -2.73 8.52
CA SER A 23 0.29 -1.32 8.41
C SER A 23 0.43 -0.92 6.96
N TYR A 24 -0.56 -0.22 6.41
CA TYR A 24 -0.51 0.29 5.04
C TYR A 24 0.53 1.40 4.95
N TYR A 25 0.50 2.36 5.87
CA TYR A 25 1.50 3.43 5.89
C TYR A 25 2.91 2.87 6.14
N GLY A 26 3.06 1.90 7.05
CA GLY A 26 4.33 1.21 7.27
C GLY A 26 4.84 0.46 6.04
N PHE A 27 3.93 -0.15 5.26
CA PHE A 27 4.27 -0.80 3.99
C PHE A 27 4.83 0.19 2.98
N LEU A 28 4.17 1.35 2.82
CA LEU A 28 4.62 2.39 1.89
C LEU A 28 6.03 2.88 2.21
N LEU A 29 6.30 3.17 3.50
CA LEU A 29 7.61 3.65 3.93
C LEU A 29 8.71 2.61 3.73
N LEU A 30 8.43 1.33 4.03
CA LEU A 30 9.42 0.26 3.93
C LEU A 30 9.77 -0.09 2.48
N HIS A 31 8.82 0.08 1.55
CA HIS A 31 8.94 -0.41 0.18
C HIS A 31 8.86 0.70 -0.88
N GLN A 32 9.25 1.92 -0.51
CA GLN A 32 9.20 3.09 -1.39
C GLN A 32 9.88 2.87 -2.75
N ASN A 33 11.09 2.28 -2.77
CA ASN A 33 11.81 2.01 -4.01
C ASN A 33 11.03 1.10 -4.96
N THR A 34 10.40 0.04 -4.44
CA THR A 34 9.57 -0.86 -5.22
C THR A 34 8.34 -0.13 -5.75
N ILE A 35 7.71 0.70 -4.92
CA ILE A 35 6.52 1.48 -5.28
C ILE A 35 6.84 2.48 -6.39
N VAL A 36 7.98 3.19 -6.30
CA VAL A 36 8.44 4.12 -7.35
C VAL A 36 8.67 3.37 -8.66
N ALA A 37 9.38 2.25 -8.64
CA ALA A 37 9.65 1.46 -9.85
C ALA A 37 8.39 0.81 -10.47
N SER A 38 7.34 0.62 -9.68
CA SER A 38 6.13 -0.13 -10.05
C SER A 38 4.94 0.77 -10.38
N SER A 39 4.98 2.05 -9.98
CA SER A 39 3.86 2.98 -10.15
C SER A 39 3.96 3.65 -11.52
N LEU A 40 2.81 3.78 -12.18
CA LEU A 40 2.71 4.66 -13.34
C LEU A 40 2.53 6.10 -12.86
N PRO A 41 3.09 7.09 -13.57
CA PRO A 41 2.85 8.49 -13.26
C PRO A 41 1.35 8.78 -13.27
N ALA A 42 0.86 9.43 -12.21
CA ALA A 42 -0.53 9.85 -12.10
C ALA A 42 -0.60 11.29 -11.64
N ASN A 43 -1.46 12.10 -12.25
CA ASN A 43 -1.57 13.52 -11.89
C ASN A 43 -2.25 13.73 -10.52
N ASN A 44 -2.78 12.67 -9.91
CA ASN A 44 -3.56 12.72 -8.69
C ASN A 44 -3.02 11.73 -7.65
N TRP A 45 -2.45 12.26 -6.57
CA TRP A 45 -1.91 11.46 -5.47
C TRP A 45 -2.96 10.53 -4.83
N LYS A 46 -4.24 10.95 -4.83
CA LYS A 46 -5.34 10.14 -4.28
C LYS A 46 -5.59 8.89 -5.11
N GLU A 47 -5.42 8.98 -6.43
CA GLU A 47 -5.61 7.82 -7.32
C GLU A 47 -4.53 6.77 -7.07
N LEU A 48 -3.26 7.18 -6.92
CA LEU A 48 -2.19 6.27 -6.53
C LEU A 48 -2.43 5.66 -5.17
N ASN A 49 -2.78 6.48 -4.18
CA ASN A 49 -3.07 6.00 -2.84
C ASN A 49 -4.21 4.97 -2.84
N ASN A 50 -5.28 5.23 -3.58
CA ASN A 50 -6.42 4.32 -3.69
C ASN A 50 -6.04 3.03 -4.43
N CYS A 51 -5.23 3.12 -5.48
CA CYS A 51 -4.73 1.96 -6.22
C CYS A 51 -3.91 1.02 -5.29
N TRP A 52 -2.95 1.59 -4.56
CA TRP A 52 -2.11 0.82 -3.64
C TRP A 52 -2.88 0.33 -2.41
N THR A 53 -3.84 1.09 -1.90
CA THR A 53 -4.77 0.63 -0.87
C THR A 53 -5.55 -0.60 -1.36
N ASN A 54 -6.05 -0.58 -2.59
CA ASN A 54 -6.79 -1.71 -3.16
C ASN A 54 -5.90 -2.95 -3.31
N HIS A 55 -4.65 -2.79 -3.74
CA HIS A 55 -3.69 -3.90 -3.78
C HIS A 55 -3.40 -4.45 -2.37
N PHE A 56 -3.13 -3.57 -1.41
CA PHE A 56 -2.88 -3.95 -0.02
C PHE A 56 -4.05 -4.73 0.60
N LEU A 57 -5.28 -4.22 0.46
CA LEU A 57 -6.49 -4.89 0.95
C LEU A 57 -6.84 -6.15 0.15
N LYS A 58 -6.43 -6.27 -1.11
CA LYS A 58 -6.57 -7.49 -1.90
C LYS A 58 -5.68 -8.59 -1.35
N GLU A 59 -4.41 -8.28 -1.04
CA GLU A 59 -3.50 -9.27 -0.45
C GLU A 59 -3.88 -9.65 0.97
N ALA A 60 -4.33 -8.69 1.77
CA ALA A 60 -4.82 -8.97 3.11
C ALA A 60 -5.86 -10.11 3.13
N LYS A 61 -6.68 -10.27 2.08
CA LYS A 61 -7.69 -11.34 2.01
C LYS A 61 -7.12 -12.76 2.03
N TYR A 62 -5.86 -12.92 1.62
CA TYR A 62 -5.21 -14.24 1.57
C TYR A 62 -4.45 -14.56 2.86
N TYR A 63 -4.06 -13.56 3.64
CA TYR A 63 -3.19 -13.72 4.80
C TYR A 63 -3.88 -13.41 6.12
N GLU A 64 -4.92 -12.57 6.12
CA GLU A 64 -5.61 -12.10 7.32
C GLU A 64 -7.02 -12.65 7.45
N LYS A 65 -7.30 -13.22 8.63
CA LYS A 65 -8.64 -13.71 8.99
C LYS A 65 -9.59 -12.57 9.32
N ASP A 66 -9.09 -11.53 9.98
CA ASP A 66 -9.86 -10.34 10.35
C ASP A 66 -9.64 -9.20 9.35
N LEU A 67 -10.27 -9.36 8.19
CA LEU A 67 -10.25 -8.35 7.13
C LEU A 67 -10.90 -7.03 7.55
N ILE A 68 -11.84 -7.06 8.49
CA ILE A 68 -12.55 -5.86 8.95
C ILE A 68 -11.55 -4.99 9.71
N SER A 69 -10.83 -5.57 10.68
CA SER A 69 -9.82 -4.86 11.46
C SER A 69 -8.72 -4.24 10.59
N ILE A 70 -8.19 -4.98 9.60
CA ILE A 70 -7.17 -4.45 8.68
C ILE A 70 -7.71 -3.29 7.85
N LYS A 71 -8.95 -3.40 7.36
CA LYS A 71 -9.58 -2.36 6.55
C LYS A 71 -9.82 -1.09 7.36
N GLU A 72 -10.34 -1.22 8.59
CA GLU A 72 -10.56 -0.10 9.50
C GLU A 72 -9.25 0.60 9.84
N LYS A 73 -8.23 -0.16 10.25
CA LYS A 73 -6.88 0.37 10.53
C LYS A 73 -6.29 1.09 9.32
N THR A 74 -6.44 0.51 8.12
CA THR A 74 -5.95 1.14 6.88
C THR A 74 -6.61 2.50 6.64
N TYR A 75 -7.91 2.64 6.88
CA TYR A 75 -8.61 3.93 6.74
C TYR A 75 -8.27 4.92 7.86
N GLU A 76 -8.09 4.44 9.09
CA GLU A 76 -7.61 5.27 10.19
C GLU A 76 -6.22 5.83 9.91
N GLU A 77 -5.30 5.01 9.40
CA GLU A 77 -3.97 5.43 8.97
C GLU A 77 -4.06 6.50 7.86
N GLN A 78 -4.93 6.29 6.87
CA GLN A 78 -5.11 7.27 5.79
C GLN A 78 -5.67 8.60 6.32
N SER A 79 -6.62 8.56 7.24
CA SER A 79 -7.15 9.76 7.88
C SER A 79 -6.07 10.47 8.70
N ARG A 80 -5.35 9.72 9.55
CA ARG A 80 -4.30 10.24 10.45
C ARG A 80 -3.13 10.85 9.69
N TYR A 81 -2.68 10.19 8.62
CA TYR A 81 -1.48 10.55 7.86
C TYR A 81 -1.80 11.17 6.49
N THR A 82 -2.93 11.87 6.36
CA THR A 82 -3.38 12.42 5.07
C THR A 82 -2.31 13.30 4.40
N LYS A 83 -1.65 14.18 5.17
CA LYS A 83 -0.66 15.12 4.64
C LYS A 83 0.64 14.40 4.26
N GLU A 84 1.05 13.43 5.06
CA GLU A 84 2.23 12.60 4.85
C GLU A 84 2.06 11.73 3.60
N LEU A 85 0.88 11.13 3.42
CA LEU A 85 0.52 10.37 2.23
C LEU A 85 0.50 11.26 0.98
N GLU A 86 -0.09 12.46 1.07
CA GLU A 86 -0.06 13.42 -0.02
C GLU A 86 1.38 13.77 -0.45
N ASN A 87 2.25 14.07 0.53
CA ASN A 87 3.66 14.36 0.26
C ASN A 87 4.38 13.15 -0.34
N TYR A 88 4.20 11.96 0.26
CA TYR A 88 4.79 10.71 -0.21
C TYR A 88 4.46 10.46 -1.69
N TRP A 89 3.18 10.50 -2.05
CA TRP A 89 2.74 10.23 -3.42
C TRP A 89 3.13 11.34 -4.41
N LYS A 90 3.23 12.59 -3.96
CA LYS A 90 3.81 13.66 -4.79
C LYS A 90 5.28 13.43 -5.09
N GLU A 91 6.06 12.91 -4.14
CA GLU A 91 7.46 12.54 -4.40
C GLU A 91 7.56 11.33 -5.33
N VAL A 92 6.73 10.30 -5.15
CA VAL A 92 6.66 9.15 -6.07
C VAL A 92 6.35 9.59 -7.51
N ASN A 93 5.50 10.60 -7.70
CA ASN A 93 5.11 11.11 -9.02
C ASN A 93 6.11 12.06 -9.68
N LYS A 94 7.09 12.58 -8.93
CA LYS A 94 8.11 13.49 -9.47
C LYS A 94 9.32 12.75 -10.06
N LEU A 95 9.46 11.46 -9.74
CA LEU A 95 10.56 10.59 -10.15
C LEU A 95 10.21 9.84 -11.44
#